data_AF-A0A2H3D7L7-F1
#
_entry.id   AF-A0A2H3D7L7-F1
#
_cell.length_a   1.000
_cell.length_b   1.000
_cell.length_c   1.000
_cell.angle_alpha   90.00
_cell.angle_beta   90.00
_cell.angle_gamma   90.00
#
_symmetry.space_group_name_H-M   'P 1'
#
loop_
_entity.id
_entity.type
_entity.pdbx_description
1 polymer ?
#
loop_
_entity_poly.entity_id
_entity_poly.type
_entity_poly.pdbx_seq_one_letter_code
_entity_poly.pdbx_strand_id
1 'polypeptide(L)'
;MALRRYTQGRSLNGAKYFRRIVLTYDVACQYQANLQKHFNTSFLDIADIINIIVCLVPKMHLDGHIERCKYEYSLNYVKGMGRSHREGIEPSWAETKQSGGSTRQMNHGHHHDKLNDFHNFWNWLKAEHMCK
;
A
#
# COMPACT_ATOMS: atom_id res chain seq x y z
N MET A 1 11.63 6.18 19.68
CA MET A 1 12.15 7.54 19.43
C MET A 1 12.61 7.79 17.97
N ALA A 2 12.92 6.77 17.16
CA ALA A 2 13.38 6.94 15.77
C ALA A 2 12.27 7.07 14.70
N LEU A 3 11.08 6.49 14.91
CA LEU A 3 9.96 6.57 13.95
C LEU A 3 9.32 7.97 13.83
N ARG A 4 9.56 8.86 14.79
CA ARG A 4 9.04 10.24 14.78
C ARG A 4 9.75 11.14 13.75
N ARG A 5 10.87 10.69 13.16
CA ARG A 5 11.69 11.49 12.22
C ARG A 5 11.36 11.23 10.75
N TYR A 6 10.76 10.10 10.38
CA TYR A 6 10.48 9.76 8.98
C TYR A 6 9.06 10.14 8.54
N THR A 7 8.08 10.11 9.44
CA THR A 7 6.75 10.69 9.19
C THR A 7 6.74 12.11 9.73
N GLN A 8 7.26 13.06 8.95
CA GLN A 8 7.09 14.46 9.29
C GLN A 8 5.57 14.72 9.36
N GLY A 9 5.02 14.90 10.57
CA GLY A 9 3.57 15.06 10.80
C GLY A 9 2.89 16.10 9.90
N ARG A 10 3.69 16.98 9.29
CA ARG A 10 3.29 17.91 8.22
C ARG A 10 2.63 17.25 7.01
N SER A 11 3.03 16.05 6.59
CA SER A 11 2.43 15.35 5.44
C SER A 11 0.97 14.95 5.72
N LEU A 12 0.70 14.46 6.93
CA LEU A 12 -0.64 14.04 7.35
C LEU A 12 -1.52 15.22 7.77
N ASN A 13 -0.95 16.39 8.09
CA ASN A 13 -1.71 17.60 8.38
C ASN A 13 -2.58 18.08 7.21
N GLY A 14 -2.17 17.83 5.97
CA GLY A 14 -3.00 18.10 4.80
C GLY A 14 -4.13 17.08 4.64
N ALA A 15 -3.92 15.88 5.18
CA ALA A 15 -4.83 14.77 4.96
C ALA A 15 -6.16 14.91 5.73
N LYS A 16 -6.20 15.76 6.78
CA LYS A 16 -7.45 16.16 7.47
C LYS A 16 -8.46 16.88 6.58
N TYR A 17 -8.02 17.44 5.44
CA TYR A 17 -8.91 18.11 4.48
C TYR A 17 -9.57 17.13 3.51
N PHE A 18 -9.17 15.85 3.50
CA PHE A 18 -9.85 14.83 2.71
C PHE A 18 -11.13 14.38 3.41
N ARG A 19 -12.18 14.14 2.61
CA ARG A 19 -13.43 13.55 3.11
C ARG A 19 -13.27 12.11 3.60
N ARG A 20 -12.35 11.37 2.98
CA ARG A 20 -12.07 9.96 3.26
C ARG A 20 -10.70 9.60 2.73
N ILE A 21 -9.97 8.79 3.49
CA ILE A 21 -8.73 8.15 3.08
C ILE A 21 -8.99 6.65 3.07
N VAL A 22 -8.65 5.96 1.99
CA VAL A 22 -8.80 4.49 1.92
C VAL A 22 -7.43 3.86 1.98
N LEU A 23 -7.13 3.22 3.10
CA LEU A 23 -5.91 2.47 3.34
C LEU A 23 -6.14 1.02 2.97
N THR A 24 -5.47 0.54 1.94
CA THR A 24 -5.42 -0.90 1.63
C THR A 24 -4.13 -1.52 2.12
N TYR A 25 -4.24 -2.63 2.82
CA TYR A 25 -3.11 -3.41 3.31
C TYR A 25 -3.52 -4.87 3.53
N ASP A 26 -2.62 -5.81 3.29
CA ASP A 26 -2.92 -7.25 3.24
C ASP A 26 -3.49 -7.77 4.55
N VAL A 27 -3.03 -7.19 5.66
CA VAL A 27 -3.49 -7.50 7.03
C VAL A 27 -4.14 -6.30 7.71
N ALA A 28 -4.78 -5.41 6.92
CA ALA A 28 -5.47 -4.22 7.43
C ALA A 28 -6.44 -4.54 8.58
N CYS A 29 -7.09 -5.70 8.54
CA CYS A 29 -8.02 -6.15 9.59
C CYS A 29 -7.38 -6.33 10.96
N GLN A 30 -6.12 -6.77 11.01
CA GLN A 30 -5.37 -6.92 12.26
C GLN A 30 -4.86 -5.57 12.76
N TYR A 31 -4.43 -4.72 11.83
CA TYR A 31 -3.89 -3.40 12.15
C TYR A 31 -4.95 -2.41 12.61
N GLN A 32 -6.14 -2.42 12.01
CA GLN A 32 -7.22 -1.49 12.32
C GLN A 32 -7.58 -1.53 13.82
N ALA A 33 -7.56 -2.71 14.44
CA ALA A 33 -7.90 -2.89 15.86
C ALA A 33 -7.05 -2.03 16.80
N ASN A 34 -5.77 -1.82 16.47
CA ASN A 34 -4.85 -1.03 17.28
C ASN A 34 -4.57 0.36 16.71
N LEU A 35 -5.03 0.66 15.49
CA LEU A 35 -4.71 1.91 14.79
C LEU A 35 -5.07 3.13 15.64
N GLN A 36 -6.28 3.15 16.20
CA GLN A 36 -6.75 4.24 17.05
C GLN A 36 -5.88 4.44 18.30
N LYS A 37 -5.56 3.33 18.98
CA LYS A 37 -4.68 3.34 20.15
C LYS A 37 -3.30 3.90 19.80
N HIS A 38 -2.71 3.48 18.68
CA HIS A 38 -1.37 3.93 18.28
C HIS A 38 -1.29 5.44 18.04
N PHE A 39 -2.27 6.01 17.34
CA PHE A 39 -2.32 7.45 17.10
C PHE A 39 -2.60 8.24 18.38
N ASN A 40 -3.54 7.78 19.22
CA ASN A 40 -3.80 8.44 20.50
C ASN A 40 -2.59 8.40 21.45
N THR A 41 -1.67 7.44 21.30
CA THR A 41 -0.45 7.40 22.11
C THR A 41 0.72 8.18 21.48
N SER A 42 0.87 8.13 20.16
CA SER A 42 2.11 8.56 19.49
C SER A 42 1.96 9.79 18.59
N PHE A 43 0.73 10.11 18.18
CA PHE A 43 0.39 11.10 17.14
C PHE A 43 -0.86 11.91 17.52
N LEU A 44 -0.89 12.40 18.78
CA LEU A 44 -2.01 13.12 19.36
C LEU A 44 -2.48 14.33 18.53
N ASP A 45 -1.54 15.01 17.89
CA ASP A 45 -1.76 16.21 17.06
C ASP A 45 -2.56 15.94 15.78
N ILE A 46 -2.63 14.68 15.35
CA ILE A 46 -3.30 14.24 14.11
C ILE A 46 -4.19 13.02 14.32
N ALA A 47 -4.53 12.67 15.57
CA ALA A 47 -5.25 11.44 15.88
C ALA A 47 -6.67 11.42 15.30
N ASP A 48 -7.25 12.59 15.07
CA ASP A 48 -8.55 12.80 14.43
C ASP A 48 -8.61 12.25 12.99
N ILE A 49 -7.48 12.13 12.30
CA ILE A 49 -7.41 11.59 10.93
C ILE A 49 -7.94 10.16 10.82
N ILE A 50 -7.89 9.38 11.90
CA ILE A 50 -8.37 7.99 11.87
C ILE A 50 -9.86 7.93 11.57
N ASN A 51 -10.63 8.95 11.96
CA ASN A 51 -12.07 8.99 11.75
C ASN A 51 -12.44 9.03 10.25
N ILE A 52 -11.51 9.45 9.38
CA ILE A 52 -11.71 9.49 7.93
C ILE A 52 -10.99 8.33 7.21
N ILE A 53 -10.22 7.50 7.92
CA ILE A 53 -9.52 6.35 7.35
C ILE A 53 -10.47 5.14 7.29
N VAL A 54 -10.59 4.56 6.10
CA VAL A 54 -11.26 3.28 5.87
C VAL A 54 -10.19 2.26 5.50
N CYS A 55 -10.02 1.25 6.35
CA CYS A 55 -9.10 0.15 6.12
C CYS A 55 -9.79 -0.93 5.28
N LEU A 56 -9.10 -1.43 4.25
CA LEU A 56 -9.57 -2.48 3.36
C LEU A 56 -8.44 -3.47 3.08
N VAL A 57 -8.80 -4.67 2.66
CA VAL A 57 -7.84 -5.71 2.28
C VAL A 57 -7.91 -5.90 0.76
N PRO A 58 -6.79 -5.81 0.03
CA PRO A 58 -6.73 -6.09 -1.41
C PRO A 58 -7.41 -7.42 -1.80
N LYS A 59 -8.01 -7.47 -2.99
CA LYS A 59 -8.96 -8.55 -3.35
C LYS A 59 -8.36 -9.95 -3.37
N MET A 60 -7.13 -10.10 -3.85
CA MET A 60 -6.43 -11.39 -3.91
C MET A 60 -6.05 -11.87 -2.51
N HIS A 61 -5.66 -10.95 -1.62
CA HIS A 61 -5.38 -11.27 -0.23
C HIS A 61 -6.62 -11.63 0.58
N LEU A 62 -7.76 -11.01 0.27
CA LEU A 62 -9.01 -11.19 1.02
C LEU A 62 -9.44 -12.65 1.13
N ASP A 63 -9.10 -13.49 0.15
CA ASP A 63 -9.45 -14.90 0.17
C ASP A 63 -8.74 -15.71 1.26
N GLY A 64 -7.55 -15.28 1.68
CA GLY A 64 -6.80 -15.88 2.78
C GLY A 64 -7.27 -15.46 4.17
N HIS A 65 -8.27 -14.58 4.26
CA HIS A 65 -8.82 -14.12 5.54
C HIS A 65 -10.06 -14.93 5.97
N ILE A 66 -10.36 -14.85 7.27
CA ILE A 66 -11.59 -15.41 7.83
C ILE A 66 -12.84 -14.81 7.15
N GLU A 67 -13.93 -15.57 7.14
CA GLU A 67 -15.16 -15.22 6.42
C GLU A 67 -15.68 -13.81 6.75
N ARG A 68 -15.68 -13.43 8.04
CA ARG A 68 -16.09 -12.08 8.46
C ARG A 68 -15.31 -10.97 7.74
N CYS A 69 -14.00 -11.15 7.54
CA CYS A 69 -13.17 -10.14 6.87
C CYS A 69 -13.56 -9.96 5.40
N LYS A 70 -14.02 -11.02 4.73
CA LYS A 70 -14.46 -11.00 3.33
C LYS A 70 -15.64 -10.06 3.08
N TYR A 71 -16.38 -9.71 4.12
CA TYR A 71 -17.46 -8.73 4.05
C TYR A 71 -17.03 -7.37 4.58
N GLU A 72 -16.38 -7.33 5.76
CA GLU A 72 -16.01 -6.06 6.42
C GLU A 72 -14.91 -5.28 5.68
N TYR A 73 -13.95 -5.98 5.07
CA TYR A 73 -12.75 -5.38 4.46
C TYR A 73 -12.75 -5.44 2.93
N SER A 74 -13.87 -5.83 2.32
CA SER A 74 -13.98 -5.95 0.88
C SER A 74 -14.16 -4.61 0.19
N LEU A 75 -13.35 -4.40 -0.85
CA LEU A 75 -13.45 -3.23 -1.73
C LEU A 75 -14.82 -3.15 -2.42
N ASN A 76 -15.49 -4.28 -2.64
CA ASN A 76 -16.76 -4.33 -3.38
C ASN A 76 -17.91 -3.65 -2.64
N TYR A 77 -17.82 -3.55 -1.31
CA TYR A 77 -18.87 -2.97 -0.47
C TYR A 77 -18.60 -1.51 -0.08
N VAL A 78 -17.50 -0.92 -0.56
CA VAL A 78 -17.16 0.48 -0.25
C VAL A 78 -17.43 1.40 -1.46
N LYS A 79 -18.29 2.40 -1.23
CA LYS A 79 -18.61 3.42 -2.24
C LYS A 79 -17.36 4.19 -2.67
N GLY A 80 -17.20 4.36 -3.98
CA GLY A 80 -16.10 5.10 -4.60
C GLY A 80 -14.89 4.25 -4.98
N MET A 81 -14.96 2.92 -4.77
CA MET A 81 -13.86 2.00 -5.08
C MET A 81 -13.86 1.48 -6.52
N GLY A 82 -14.96 1.67 -7.24
CA GLY A 82 -15.12 1.14 -8.60
C GLY A 82 -14.86 -0.37 -8.67
N ARG A 83 -14.40 -0.84 -9.85
CA ARG A 83 -13.95 -2.23 -10.05
C ARG A 83 -12.45 -2.41 -9.77
N SER A 84 -11.88 -1.65 -8.83
CA SER A 84 -10.48 -1.79 -8.46
C SER A 84 -10.22 -3.08 -7.67
N HIS A 85 -9.01 -3.61 -7.79
CA HIS A 85 -8.52 -4.74 -7.01
C HIS A 85 -7.47 -4.36 -5.96
N ARG A 86 -6.79 -3.21 -6.17
CA ARG A 86 -5.75 -2.63 -5.29
C ARG A 86 -4.57 -3.54 -4.96
N GLU A 87 -4.28 -4.52 -5.82
CA GLU A 87 -3.05 -5.34 -5.78
C GLU A 87 -1.95 -4.78 -6.67
N GLY A 88 -2.15 -3.67 -7.39
CA GLY A 88 -1.34 -3.31 -8.56
C GLY A 88 0.17 -3.18 -8.35
N ILE A 89 0.63 -3.06 -7.11
CA ILE A 89 2.06 -3.03 -6.76
C ILE A 89 2.71 -4.43 -6.81
N GLU A 90 1.96 -5.48 -6.47
CA GLU A 90 2.52 -6.82 -6.20
C GLU A 90 2.75 -7.73 -7.41
N PRO A 91 1.92 -7.72 -8.47
CA PRO A 91 2.15 -8.57 -9.63
C PRO A 91 3.55 -8.41 -10.22
N SER A 92 4.10 -7.19 -10.16
CA SER A 92 5.46 -6.90 -10.63
C SER A 92 6.57 -7.58 -9.82
N TRP A 93 6.28 -8.07 -8.61
CA TRP A 93 7.26 -8.76 -7.77
C TRP A 93 7.65 -10.11 -8.33
N ALA A 94 6.73 -10.85 -8.94
CA ALA A 94 7.06 -12.12 -9.61
C ALA A 94 8.12 -11.91 -10.70
N GLU A 95 8.02 -10.79 -11.39
CA GLU A 95 8.85 -10.42 -12.53
C GLU A 95 10.18 -9.83 -12.06
N THR A 96 10.15 -9.00 -11.02
CA THR A 96 11.35 -8.48 -10.36
C THR A 96 12.18 -9.61 -9.75
N LYS A 97 11.55 -10.66 -9.21
CA LYS A 97 12.29 -11.82 -8.66
C LYS A 97 13.16 -12.51 -9.71
N GLN A 98 12.79 -12.49 -10.98
CA GLN A 98 13.57 -13.10 -12.06
C GLN A 98 14.90 -12.37 -12.31
N SER A 99 14.99 -11.06 -12.01
CA SER A 99 16.24 -10.32 -12.15
C SER A 99 17.28 -10.70 -11.09
N GLY A 100 16.86 -11.29 -9.96
CA GLY A 100 17.75 -11.57 -8.84
C GLY A 100 18.96 -12.44 -9.21
N GLY A 101 18.80 -13.40 -10.13
CA GLY A 101 19.89 -14.24 -10.61
C GLY A 101 20.93 -13.48 -11.42
N SER A 102 20.49 -12.62 -12.33
CA SER A 102 21.38 -11.87 -13.24
C SER A 102 22.05 -10.68 -12.56
N THR A 103 21.41 -10.10 -11.54
CA THR A 103 21.97 -8.94 -10.83
C THR A 103 22.88 -9.34 -9.65
N ARG A 104 22.86 -10.59 -9.20
CA ARG A 104 23.57 -11.06 -7.98
C ARG A 104 25.07 -10.76 -7.93
N GLN A 105 25.76 -10.79 -9.07
CA GLN A 105 27.21 -10.60 -9.15
C GLN A 105 27.61 -9.20 -9.62
N MET A 106 26.64 -8.30 -9.84
CA MET A 106 26.92 -6.93 -10.25
C MET A 106 27.50 -6.13 -9.06
N ASN A 107 28.35 -5.15 -9.36
CA ASN A 107 28.76 -4.19 -8.34
C ASN A 107 27.54 -3.35 -7.88
N HIS A 108 27.68 -2.64 -6.76
CA HIS A 108 26.55 -1.94 -6.14
C HIS A 108 25.85 -0.93 -7.07
N GLY A 109 26.62 -0.17 -7.86
CA GLY A 109 26.08 0.81 -8.81
C GLY A 109 25.31 0.13 -9.94
N HIS A 110 25.95 -0.82 -10.63
CA HIS A 110 25.29 -1.57 -11.71
C HIS A 110 24.09 -2.37 -11.23
N HIS A 111 24.13 -2.92 -10.02
CA HIS A 111 22.98 -3.59 -9.43
C HIS A 111 21.78 -2.64 -9.30
N HIS A 112 22.02 -1.43 -8.80
CA HIS A 112 20.98 -0.42 -8.64
C HIS A 112 20.44 0.06 -9.99
N ASP A 113 21.31 0.43 -10.93
CA ASP A 113 20.92 0.88 -12.26
C ASP A 113 20.12 -0.20 -13.00
N LYS A 114 20.56 -1.46 -12.89
CA LYS A 114 19.88 -2.56 -13.55
C LYS A 114 18.49 -2.81 -12.99
N LEU A 115 18.29 -2.73 -11.68
CA LEU A 115 16.97 -2.84 -11.07
C LEU A 115 16.07 -1.66 -11.48
N ASN A 116 16.60 -0.45 -11.56
CA ASN A 116 15.86 0.72 -12.04
C ASN A 116 15.42 0.52 -13.50
N ASP A 117 16.27 -0.01 -14.37
CA ASP A 117 15.92 -0.33 -15.76
C ASP A 117 14.77 -1.35 -15.83
N PHE A 118 14.83 -2.42 -15.04
CA PHE A 118 13.75 -3.41 -14.96
C PHE A 118 12.42 -2.79 -14.52
N HIS A 119 12.44 -1.95 -13.48
CA HIS A 119 11.25 -1.27 -13.00
C HIS A 119 10.70 -0.24 -14.00
N ASN A 120 11.59 0.50 -14.69
CA ASN A 120 11.21 1.44 -15.74
C ASN A 120 10.55 0.73 -16.92
N PHE A 121 11.11 -0.41 -17.36
CA PHE A 121 10.50 -1.23 -18.40
C PHE A 121 9.11 -1.73 -17.97
N TRP A 122 8.94 -2.18 -16.74
CA TRP A 122 7.63 -2.54 -16.19
C TRP A 122 6.65 -1.37 -16.15
N ASN A 123 7.12 -0.17 -15.82
CA ASN A 123 6.30 1.03 -15.84
C ASN A 123 5.84 1.39 -17.27
N TRP A 124 6.73 1.28 -18.26
CA TRP A 124 6.39 1.41 -19.67
C TRP A 124 5.29 0.41 -20.06
N LEU A 125 5.50 -0.88 -19.79
CA LEU A 125 4.53 -1.93 -20.14
C LEU A 125 3.17 -1.63 -19.53
N LYS A 126 3.12 -1.22 -18.25
CA LYS A 126 1.87 -0.78 -17.63
C LYS A 126 1.23 0.38 -18.40
N ALA A 127 1.99 1.42 -18.74
CA ALA A 127 1.45 2.59 -19.45
C ALA A 127 0.88 2.24 -20.83
N GLU A 128 1.62 1.46 -21.63
CA GLU A 128 1.18 1.02 -22.97
C GLU A 128 -0.02 0.06 -22.90
N HIS A 129 -0.01 -0.89 -21.97
CA HIS A 129 -1.04 -1.93 -21.87
C HIS A 129 -2.29 -1.48 -21.09
N MET A 130 -2.26 -0.37 -20.36
CA MET A 130 -3.45 0.21 -19.70
C MET A 130 -4.39 0.95 -20.66
N CYS A 131 -3.98 1.19 -21.91
CA CYS A 131 -4.77 1.94 -22.90
C CYS A 131 -5.56 1.05 -23.88
N LYS A 132 -5.86 -0.20 -23.51
CA LYS A 132 -6.73 -1.11 -24.27
C LYS A 132 -7.94 -1.54 -23.46
#